data_AF-A0A8K0Y3B6-F1
#
_entry.id   AF-A0A8K0Y3B6-F1
#
_cell.length_a   1.000
_cell.length_b   1.000
_cell.length_c   1.000
_cell.angle_alpha   90.00
_cell.angle_beta   90.00
_cell.angle_gamma   90.00
#
_symmetry.space_group_name_H-M   'P 1'
#
loop_
_entity.id
_entity.type
_entity.pdbx_description
1 polymer ?
#
loop_
_entity_poly.entity_id
_entity_poly.type
_entity_poly.pdbx_seq_one_letter_code
_entity_poly.pdbx_strand_id
1 'polypeptide(L)'
;MKNQDANPLEFCDLCFQRGKPNLCETYKNTFTKINSIHFSQQTKLDRILNKLQVTPRMADRRWTCTTDASTRKEFLDSLWGMGISVHTLDDHVKVLMRLYKPEIRKLGVLDTVEISAMDTWEEFDPKTRTWVQVKISSKKEKSTAKVNLGNILKCTGIEGVIYYRINKDSSGSIALVPMEKRAAYNIICTVAEPTISHWKSDDLGKHVFIELKELYNIPEEIFSFLNRLGTKDKRVPGTLIFENDDIDLVRTALSCIKINLEKSSETVIIPSNDKYGTVILIEKITKERLQVLLDIVQEMGGTIESKEDHIVISGKRGSVKLTFVDDDKSVQDGNAIKVSVSALEDPSRFSEILSMVKKRLGLLDMPLESAISKHWTILTDADLQYVVQSAISWYSSNPVLAVNIISENNKSGKVKEWHAKIKEGKIRSSLDTITLGKIIKRMEPT
;
A
#
# COMPACT_ATOMS: atom_id res chain seq x y z
N MET A 1 -9.63 2.18 10.60
CA MET A 1 -9.44 1.26 9.46
C MET A 1 -8.03 0.69 9.55
N LYS A 2 -7.86 -0.64 9.61
CA LYS A 2 -6.53 -1.24 9.49
C LYS A 2 -6.05 -1.01 8.05
N ASN A 3 -4.85 -0.45 7.87
CA ASN A 3 -4.14 -0.43 6.60
C ASN A 3 -3.95 -1.89 6.17
N GLN A 4 -4.88 -2.41 5.37
CA GLN A 4 -4.60 -3.56 4.53
C GLN A 4 -3.78 -3.01 3.35
N ASP A 5 -2.60 -3.58 3.13
CA ASP A 5 -1.81 -3.43 1.91
C ASP A 5 -2.64 -3.97 0.74
N ALA A 6 -3.61 -3.16 0.29
CA ALA A 6 -4.45 -3.50 -0.83
C ALA A 6 -3.61 -3.42 -2.09
N ASN A 7 -3.64 -4.47 -2.89
CA ASN A 7 -2.98 -4.48 -4.19
C ASN A 7 -3.58 -3.33 -5.02
N PRO A 8 -2.79 -2.32 -5.45
CA PRO A 8 -3.31 -1.13 -6.13
C PRO A 8 -4.04 -1.47 -7.44
N LEU A 9 -3.81 -2.68 -7.98
CA LEU A 9 -4.44 -3.18 -9.19
C LEU A 9 -5.72 -3.98 -8.97
N GLU A 10 -6.02 -4.40 -7.74
CA GLU A 10 -7.24 -5.16 -7.41
C GLU A 10 -8.50 -4.38 -7.80
N PHE A 11 -8.50 -3.07 -7.57
CA PHE A 11 -9.62 -2.19 -7.92
C PHE A 11 -9.60 -1.74 -9.39
N CYS A 12 -8.56 -2.03 -10.14
CA CYS A 12 -8.46 -1.72 -11.57
C CYS A 12 -9.13 -2.77 -12.47
N ASP A 13 -9.45 -3.96 -11.96
CA ASP A 13 -10.13 -5.00 -12.74
C ASP A 13 -11.50 -4.53 -13.26
N LEU A 14 -12.21 -3.68 -12.51
CA LEU A 14 -13.43 -3.02 -12.98
C LEU A 14 -13.19 -2.09 -14.17
N CYS A 15 -12.01 -1.49 -14.27
CA CYS A 15 -11.65 -0.59 -15.36
C CYS A 15 -11.27 -1.35 -16.64
N PHE A 16 -10.86 -2.61 -16.51
CA PHE A 16 -10.31 -3.41 -17.62
C PHE A 16 -11.34 -4.32 -18.31
N GLN A 17 -12.64 -4.16 -18.00
CA GLN A 17 -13.71 -4.98 -18.59
C GLN A 17 -13.75 -4.94 -20.13
N ARG A 18 -13.25 -3.86 -20.75
CA ARG A 18 -13.20 -3.68 -22.22
C ARG A 18 -11.82 -3.98 -22.84
N GLY A 19 -10.87 -4.48 -22.04
CA GLY A 19 -9.50 -4.76 -22.45
C GLY A 19 -8.48 -4.20 -21.45
N LYS A 20 -7.39 -4.95 -21.24
CA LYS A 20 -6.30 -4.54 -20.35
C LYS A 20 -5.36 -3.58 -21.09
N PRO A 21 -5.01 -2.42 -20.51
CA PRO A 21 -4.02 -1.53 -21.09
C PRO A 21 -2.63 -2.16 -21.02
N ASN A 22 -1.67 -1.60 -21.74
CA ASN A 22 -0.28 -2.01 -21.62
C ASN A 22 0.31 -1.56 -20.27
N LEU A 23 0.03 -0.32 -19.86
CA LEU A 23 0.49 0.28 -18.62
C LEU A 23 -0.69 0.77 -17.76
N CYS A 24 -0.54 0.76 -16.44
CA CYS A 24 -1.49 1.33 -15.49
C CYS A 24 -0.76 2.22 -14.49
N GLU A 25 -1.28 3.41 -14.23
CA GLU A 25 -0.83 4.31 -13.17
C GLU A 25 -1.29 3.75 -11.82
N THR A 26 -0.42 3.00 -11.14
CA THR A 26 -0.74 2.31 -9.88
C THR A 26 -0.78 3.27 -8.70
N TYR A 27 0.16 4.20 -8.67
CA TYR A 27 0.19 5.36 -7.78
C TYR A 27 0.47 6.59 -8.64
N LYS A 28 0.23 7.80 -8.11
CA LYS A 28 0.54 9.04 -8.82
C LYS A 28 1.96 8.98 -9.42
N ASN A 29 2.06 9.24 -10.72
CA ASN A 29 3.30 9.22 -11.50
C ASN A 29 4.02 7.86 -11.57
N THR A 30 3.43 6.77 -11.07
CA THR A 30 4.03 5.43 -11.07
C THR A 30 3.27 4.52 -12.00
N PHE A 31 3.94 4.05 -13.06
CA PHE A 31 3.34 3.27 -14.14
C PHE A 31 3.85 1.84 -14.12
N THR A 32 2.94 0.88 -13.99
CA THR A 32 3.23 -0.54 -13.95
C THR A 32 2.74 -1.22 -15.21
N LYS A 33 3.56 -2.12 -15.77
CA LYS A 33 3.21 -2.93 -16.93
C LYS A 33 2.18 -3.99 -16.56
N ILE A 34 1.06 -3.98 -17.27
CA ILE A 34 -0.08 -4.89 -17.07
C ILE A 34 -0.17 -5.91 -18.20
N ASN A 35 0.12 -5.49 -19.43
CA ASN A 35 0.10 -6.35 -20.60
C ASN A 35 1.43 -6.28 -21.35
N SER A 36 1.67 -7.26 -22.22
CA SER A 36 2.83 -7.25 -23.12
C SER A 36 2.83 -5.98 -23.98
N ILE A 37 4.03 -5.47 -24.26
CA ILE A 37 4.27 -4.35 -25.17
C ILE A 37 5.06 -4.95 -26.33
N HIS A 38 4.66 -4.63 -27.56
CA HIS A 38 5.35 -5.16 -28.74
C HIS A 38 6.83 -4.73 -28.73
N PHE A 39 7.74 -5.59 -29.19
CA PHE A 39 9.17 -5.34 -29.12
C PHE A 39 9.58 -3.98 -29.70
N SER A 40 9.03 -3.61 -30.87
CA SER A 40 9.30 -2.30 -31.50
C SER A 40 8.82 -1.09 -30.67
N GLN A 41 7.74 -1.25 -29.89
CA GLN A 41 7.26 -0.23 -28.96
C GLN A 41 8.12 -0.20 -27.70
N GLN A 42 8.56 -1.36 -27.20
CA GLN A 42 9.45 -1.44 -26.04
C GLN A 42 10.79 -0.73 -26.31
N THR A 43 11.42 -0.95 -27.47
CA THR A 43 12.66 -0.25 -27.83
C THR A 43 12.50 1.27 -27.89
N LYS A 44 11.34 1.76 -28.35
CA LYS A 44 11.04 3.21 -28.36
C LYS A 44 10.80 3.73 -26.94
N LEU A 45 10.08 2.97 -26.12
CA LEU A 45 9.85 3.27 -24.71
C LEU A 45 11.17 3.40 -23.94
N ASP A 46 12.10 2.46 -24.12
CA ASP A 46 13.41 2.50 -23.45
C ASP A 46 14.22 3.75 -23.84
N ARG A 47 14.12 4.23 -25.09
CA ARG A 47 14.75 5.48 -25.52
C ARG A 47 14.14 6.71 -24.84
N ILE A 48 12.81 6.75 -24.70
CA ILE A 48 12.11 7.85 -24.03
C ILE A 48 12.47 7.86 -22.54
N LEU A 49 12.48 6.70 -21.89
CA LEU A 49 12.86 6.58 -20.49
C LEU A 49 14.30 7.08 -20.25
N ASN A 50 15.24 6.71 -21.12
CA ASN A 50 16.61 7.24 -21.06
C ASN A 50 16.67 8.76 -21.27
N LYS A 51 15.90 9.30 -22.23
CA LYS A 51 15.81 10.76 -22.48
C LYS A 51 15.28 11.50 -21.25
N LEU A 52 14.26 10.94 -20.61
CA LEU A 52 13.62 11.49 -19.41
C LEU A 52 14.39 11.17 -18.12
N GLN A 53 15.51 10.43 -18.21
CA GLN A 53 16.31 9.95 -17.08
C GLN A 53 15.49 9.11 -16.07
N VAL A 54 14.45 8.44 -16.55
CA VAL A 54 13.59 7.57 -15.75
C VAL A 54 14.11 6.15 -15.82
N THR A 55 14.51 5.59 -14.67
CA THR A 55 14.97 4.21 -14.61
C THR A 55 13.80 3.29 -14.23
N PRO A 56 13.39 2.35 -15.10
CA PRO A 56 12.40 1.34 -14.72
C PRO A 56 13.01 0.32 -13.76
N ARG A 57 12.17 -0.23 -12.88
CA ARG A 57 12.51 -1.26 -11.89
C ARG A 57 11.51 -2.40 -11.91
N MET A 58 11.87 -3.51 -11.28
CA MET A 58 10.96 -4.63 -11.05
C MET A 58 10.36 -4.50 -9.65
N ALA A 59 9.07 -4.13 -9.57
CA ALA A 59 8.30 -4.10 -8.33
C ALA A 59 7.23 -5.20 -8.41
N ASP A 60 7.17 -6.09 -7.42
CA ASP A 60 6.23 -7.24 -7.40
C ASP A 60 6.24 -8.08 -8.68
N ARG A 61 7.45 -8.34 -9.22
CA ARG A 61 7.69 -9.04 -10.50
C ARG A 61 7.07 -8.35 -11.72
N ARG A 62 6.68 -7.08 -11.60
CA ARG A 62 6.18 -6.27 -12.72
C ARG A 62 7.13 -5.13 -12.99
N TRP A 63 7.38 -4.93 -14.27
CA TRP A 63 8.07 -3.74 -14.75
C TRP A 63 7.29 -2.50 -14.30
N THR A 64 7.96 -1.57 -13.62
CA THR A 64 7.37 -0.36 -13.07
C THR A 64 8.35 0.80 -13.23
N CYS A 65 7.88 1.97 -13.65
CA CYS A 65 8.66 3.19 -13.69
C CYS A 65 7.95 4.31 -12.94
N THR A 66 8.70 5.24 -12.36
CA THR A 66 8.15 6.42 -11.69
C THR A 66 8.69 7.67 -12.38
N THR A 67 7.79 8.55 -12.82
CA THR A 67 8.13 9.84 -13.41
C THR A 67 8.03 10.94 -12.35
N ASP A 68 8.68 12.08 -12.59
CA ASP A 68 8.42 13.28 -11.81
C ASP A 68 7.21 14.02 -12.39
N ALA A 69 6.59 14.90 -11.59
CA ALA A 69 5.44 15.70 -12.04
C ALA A 69 5.75 16.52 -13.31
N SER A 70 6.98 17.06 -13.40
CA SER A 70 7.45 17.85 -14.54
C SER A 70 7.59 17.05 -15.84
N THR A 71 7.86 15.75 -15.77
CA THR A 71 8.09 14.89 -16.95
C THR A 71 6.90 13.99 -17.27
N ARG A 72 5.91 13.88 -16.37
CA ARG A 72 4.70 13.04 -16.54
C ARG A 72 3.98 13.30 -17.86
N LYS A 73 3.76 14.57 -18.22
CA LYS A 73 3.04 14.95 -19.44
C LYS A 73 3.78 14.49 -20.70
N GLU A 74 5.07 14.81 -20.81
CA GLU A 74 5.89 14.38 -21.94
C GLU A 74 5.95 12.85 -22.05
N PHE A 75 6.00 12.14 -20.92
CA PHE A 75 5.96 10.69 -20.89
C PHE A 75 4.64 10.13 -21.45
N LEU A 76 3.49 10.62 -20.97
CA LEU A 76 2.17 10.19 -21.44
C LEU A 76 1.93 10.50 -22.92
N ASP A 77 2.31 11.69 -23.37
CA ASP A 77 2.20 12.09 -24.78
C ASP A 77 3.04 11.17 -25.67
N SER A 78 4.23 10.81 -25.21
CA SER A 78 5.12 9.88 -25.92
C SER A 78 4.54 8.46 -26.00
N LEU A 79 3.96 7.95 -24.90
CA LEU A 79 3.29 6.65 -24.89
C LEU A 79 2.14 6.59 -25.88
N TRP A 80 1.33 7.64 -25.93
CA TRP A 80 0.23 7.78 -26.86
C TRP A 80 0.72 7.80 -28.32
N GLY A 81 1.77 8.57 -28.62
CA GLY A 81 2.41 8.61 -29.95
C GLY A 81 3.01 7.29 -30.41
N MET A 82 3.31 6.37 -29.48
CA MET A 82 3.77 5.00 -29.79
C MET A 82 2.64 3.98 -29.92
N GLY A 83 1.40 4.37 -29.64
CA GLY A 83 0.26 3.44 -29.55
C GLY A 83 0.34 2.50 -28.36
N ILE A 84 1.02 2.89 -27.28
CA ILE A 84 1.01 2.15 -26.01
C ILE A 84 -0.18 2.63 -25.20
N SER A 85 -1.10 1.73 -24.89
CA SER A 85 -2.29 2.05 -24.09
C SER A 85 -1.95 2.19 -22.61
N VAL A 86 -2.47 3.24 -21.98
CA VAL A 86 -2.23 3.58 -20.57
C VAL A 86 -3.57 3.81 -19.89
N HIS A 87 -3.73 3.28 -18.67
CA HIS A 87 -4.83 3.65 -17.79
C HIS A 87 -4.29 4.55 -16.68
N THR A 88 -4.69 5.82 -16.67
CA THR A 88 -4.26 6.79 -15.65
C THR A 88 -5.22 6.84 -14.48
N LEU A 89 -4.83 7.53 -13.40
CA LEU A 89 -5.73 7.84 -12.29
C LEU A 89 -6.92 8.73 -12.76
N ASP A 90 -6.71 9.61 -13.74
CA ASP A 90 -7.78 10.37 -14.39
C ASP A 90 -8.83 9.45 -15.03
N ASP A 91 -8.38 8.41 -15.75
CA ASP A 91 -9.29 7.43 -16.36
C ASP A 91 -10.00 6.58 -15.31
N HIS A 92 -9.34 6.30 -14.20
CA HIS A 92 -9.93 5.59 -13.08
C HIS A 92 -11.12 6.36 -12.50
N VAL A 93 -11.00 7.68 -12.29
CA VAL A 93 -12.12 8.51 -11.82
C VAL A 93 -13.29 8.51 -12.79
N LYS A 94 -13.04 8.51 -14.11
CA LYS A 94 -14.12 8.40 -15.11
C LYS A 94 -14.91 7.08 -14.98
N VAL A 95 -14.25 6.00 -14.57
CA VAL A 95 -14.92 4.73 -14.28
C VAL A 95 -15.72 4.83 -12.99
N LEU A 96 -15.14 5.41 -11.92
CA LEU A 96 -15.85 5.63 -10.65
C LEU A 96 -17.13 6.45 -10.84
N MET A 97 -17.08 7.53 -11.63
CA MET A 97 -18.25 8.34 -11.98
C MET A 97 -19.37 7.56 -12.69
N ARG A 98 -19.03 6.49 -13.42
CA ARG A 98 -20.03 5.64 -14.10
C ARG A 98 -20.62 4.60 -13.15
N LEU A 99 -19.83 4.12 -12.19
CA LEU A 99 -20.23 3.11 -11.22
C LEU A 99 -21.15 3.70 -10.16
N TYR A 100 -20.78 4.88 -9.64
CA TYR A 100 -21.52 5.56 -8.60
C TYR A 100 -22.41 6.64 -9.23
N LYS A 101 -23.73 6.43 -9.18
CA LYS A 101 -24.70 7.45 -9.58
C LYS A 101 -25.16 8.25 -8.36
N PRO A 102 -25.28 9.58 -8.48
CA PRO A 102 -25.65 10.45 -7.36
C PRO A 102 -27.15 10.39 -6.98
N GLU A 103 -27.93 9.50 -7.57
CA GLU A 103 -29.36 9.38 -7.27
C GLU A 103 -29.59 9.01 -5.79
N ILE A 104 -30.44 9.77 -5.10
CA ILE A 104 -30.82 9.51 -3.71
C ILE A 104 -31.97 8.52 -3.70
N ARG A 105 -31.72 7.32 -3.18
CA ARG A 105 -32.78 6.39 -2.82
C ARG A 105 -33.26 6.72 -1.42
N LYS A 106 -34.51 7.16 -1.31
CA LYS A 106 -35.16 7.33 0.00
C LYS A 106 -35.34 5.97 0.65
N LEU A 107 -35.00 5.88 1.92
CA LEU A 107 -35.30 4.71 2.74
C LEU A 107 -36.82 4.52 2.85
N GLY A 108 -37.23 3.26 2.97
CA GLY A 108 -38.62 2.90 3.19
C GLY A 108 -39.05 3.10 4.65
N VAL A 109 -40.26 2.64 4.95
CA VAL A 109 -40.84 2.74 6.30
C VAL A 109 -40.03 1.93 7.31
N LEU A 110 -40.06 2.37 8.57
CA LEU A 110 -39.49 1.66 9.70
C LEU A 110 -40.31 0.40 9.98
N ASP A 111 -39.65 -0.75 10.10
CA ASP A 111 -40.31 -2.04 10.22
C ASP A 111 -39.52 -2.96 11.16
N THR A 112 -40.14 -4.04 11.64
CA THR A 112 -39.57 -4.91 12.70
C THR A 112 -38.98 -6.17 12.12
N VAL A 113 -37.69 -6.40 12.33
CA VAL A 113 -36.94 -7.58 11.88
C VAL A 113 -36.55 -8.47 13.05
N GLU A 114 -36.52 -9.78 12.82
CA GLU A 114 -35.96 -10.76 13.75
C GLU A 114 -34.43 -10.80 13.57
N ILE A 115 -33.68 -10.69 14.67
CA ILE A 115 -32.23 -10.66 14.69
C ILE A 115 -31.69 -11.45 15.88
N SER A 116 -30.43 -11.90 15.79
CA SER A 116 -29.74 -12.55 16.91
C SER A 116 -29.38 -11.54 18.00
N ALA A 117 -29.69 -11.84 19.26
CA ALA A 117 -29.29 -11.01 20.41
C ALA A 117 -27.82 -11.17 20.82
N MET A 118 -27.14 -12.21 20.36
CA MET A 118 -25.74 -12.45 20.71
C MET A 118 -24.76 -11.63 19.87
N ASP A 119 -25.23 -11.09 18.74
CA ASP A 119 -24.41 -10.33 17.81
C ASP A 119 -24.61 -8.81 17.97
N THR A 120 -23.62 -8.04 17.51
CA THR A 120 -23.73 -6.58 17.48
C THR A 120 -24.30 -6.15 16.13
N TRP A 121 -25.42 -5.43 16.17
CA TRP A 121 -26.11 -4.93 14.98
C TRP A 121 -26.02 -3.41 14.88
N GLU A 122 -25.61 -2.94 13.71
CA GLU A 122 -25.55 -1.53 13.37
C GLU A 122 -26.34 -1.28 12.07
N GLU A 123 -27.10 -0.20 12.01
CA GLU A 123 -27.78 0.29 10.82
C GLU A 123 -27.02 1.50 10.28
N PHE A 124 -26.86 1.59 8.96
CA PHE A 124 -26.23 2.76 8.36
C PHE A 124 -27.15 3.98 8.47
N ASP A 125 -26.66 5.09 9.02
CA ASP A 125 -27.38 6.36 9.05
C ASP A 125 -27.01 7.22 7.82
N PRO A 126 -27.96 7.48 6.89
CA PRO A 126 -27.71 8.30 5.71
C PRO A 126 -27.22 9.72 5.97
N LYS A 127 -27.59 10.31 7.12
CA LYS A 127 -27.31 11.72 7.44
C LYS A 127 -25.89 11.89 7.93
N THR A 128 -25.52 11.13 8.95
CA THR A 128 -24.17 11.18 9.52
C THR A 128 -23.17 10.33 8.76
N ARG A 129 -23.65 9.46 7.86
CA ARG A 129 -22.86 8.45 7.13
C ARG A 129 -22.07 7.53 8.06
N THR A 130 -22.62 7.24 9.23
CA THR A 130 -22.02 6.36 10.23
C THR A 130 -22.85 5.11 10.46
N TRP A 131 -22.23 4.12 11.10
CA TRP A 131 -22.93 2.95 11.61
C TRP A 131 -23.49 3.28 12.99
N VAL A 132 -24.79 3.16 13.16
CA VAL A 132 -25.49 3.44 14.41
C VAL A 132 -26.01 2.15 15.00
N GLN A 133 -25.69 1.89 16.27
CA GLN A 133 -26.11 0.67 16.93
C GLN A 133 -27.64 0.57 17.00
N VAL A 134 -28.18 -0.59 16.62
CA VAL A 134 -29.62 -0.85 16.61
C VAL A 134 -30.07 -1.30 18.00
N LYS A 135 -31.21 -0.76 18.46
CA LYS A 135 -31.80 -1.17 19.74
C LYS A 135 -32.50 -2.51 19.58
N ILE A 136 -32.01 -3.53 20.29
CA ILE A 136 -32.58 -4.87 20.31
C ILE A 136 -33.63 -4.97 21.42
N SER A 137 -34.82 -5.46 21.08
CA SER A 137 -35.87 -5.80 22.03
C SER A 137 -36.05 -7.32 22.06
N SER A 138 -35.87 -7.93 23.23
CA SER A 138 -36.04 -9.37 23.42
C SER A 138 -37.32 -9.66 24.19
N LYS A 139 -38.22 -10.47 23.61
CA LYS A 139 -39.42 -11.00 24.29
C LYS A 139 -39.61 -12.47 23.92
N LYS A 140 -39.78 -13.33 24.94
CA LYS A 140 -40.19 -14.75 24.80
C LYS A 140 -39.48 -15.46 23.63
N GLU A 141 -38.16 -15.64 23.76
CA GLU A 141 -37.27 -16.37 22.84
C GLU A 141 -36.95 -15.70 21.49
N LYS A 142 -37.58 -14.57 21.13
CA LYS A 142 -37.25 -13.81 19.92
C LYS A 142 -36.66 -12.45 20.23
N SER A 143 -35.60 -12.12 19.52
CA SER A 143 -34.95 -10.81 19.55
C SER A 143 -35.26 -10.06 18.27
N THR A 144 -35.70 -8.82 18.41
CA THR A 144 -36.19 -8.01 17.30
C THR A 144 -35.58 -6.63 17.32
N ALA A 145 -35.47 -6.02 16.15
CA ALA A 145 -35.00 -4.65 15.96
C ALA A 145 -35.94 -3.89 15.03
N LYS A 146 -36.05 -2.58 15.24
CA LYS A 146 -36.73 -1.67 14.31
C LYS A 146 -35.70 -1.04 13.38
N VAL A 147 -35.88 -1.20 12.08
CA VAL A 147 -34.92 -0.81 11.04
C VAL A 147 -35.65 -0.24 9.82
N ASN A 148 -34.97 0.53 8.97
CA ASN A 148 -35.58 1.10 7.77
C ASN A 148 -35.48 0.14 6.58
N LEU A 149 -36.60 -0.09 5.87
CA LEU A 149 -36.61 -0.90 4.66
C LEU A 149 -35.69 -0.30 3.58
N GLY A 150 -34.96 -1.16 2.86
CA GLY A 150 -34.01 -0.74 1.84
C GLY A 150 -32.66 -0.23 2.38
N ASN A 151 -32.49 -0.16 3.70
CA ASN A 151 -31.21 0.17 4.33
C ASN A 151 -30.30 -1.07 4.48
N ILE A 152 -29.08 -0.83 4.96
CA ILE A 152 -28.08 -1.85 5.23
C ILE A 152 -27.89 -2.04 6.73
N LEU A 153 -27.86 -3.31 7.14
CA LEU A 153 -27.42 -3.73 8.47
C LEU A 153 -26.04 -4.34 8.39
N LYS A 154 -25.22 -4.02 9.39
CA LYS A 154 -23.94 -4.65 9.65
C LYS A 154 -24.08 -5.47 10.93
N CYS A 155 -23.87 -6.77 10.80
CA CYS A 155 -23.82 -7.70 11.91
C CYS A 155 -22.35 -8.04 12.19
N THR A 156 -21.93 -7.90 13.44
CA THR A 156 -20.62 -8.33 13.92
C THR A 156 -20.82 -9.44 14.94
N GLY A 157 -20.42 -10.66 14.58
CA GLY A 157 -20.54 -11.86 15.40
C GLY A 157 -19.25 -12.68 15.43
N ILE A 158 -19.33 -13.90 15.94
CA ILE A 158 -18.18 -14.82 16.08
C ILE A 158 -17.59 -15.19 14.71
N GLU A 159 -18.44 -15.30 13.69
CA GLU A 159 -18.02 -15.64 12.31
C GLU A 159 -17.44 -14.44 11.53
N GLY A 160 -17.38 -13.26 12.16
CA GLY A 160 -16.87 -12.02 11.56
C GLY A 160 -17.98 -11.02 11.25
N VAL A 161 -17.76 -10.19 10.22
CA VAL A 161 -18.67 -9.11 9.84
C VAL A 161 -19.46 -9.51 8.60
N ILE A 162 -20.79 -9.52 8.72
CA ILE A 162 -21.71 -9.82 7.61
C ILE A 162 -22.62 -8.60 7.39
N TYR A 163 -22.87 -8.26 6.12
CA TYR A 163 -23.77 -7.19 5.75
C TYR A 163 -25.08 -7.78 5.23
N TYR A 164 -26.20 -7.15 5.59
CA TYR A 164 -27.53 -7.56 5.17
C TYR A 164 -28.27 -6.39 4.55
N ARG A 165 -29.02 -6.66 3.48
CA ARG A 165 -30.04 -5.73 3.00
C ARG A 165 -31.41 -6.14 3.49
N ILE A 166 -32.17 -5.13 3.91
CA ILE A 166 -33.52 -5.30 4.41
C ILE A 166 -34.49 -5.12 3.23
N ASN A 167 -35.14 -6.19 2.80
CA ASN A 167 -36.15 -6.16 1.73
C ASN A 167 -37.45 -6.79 2.20
N LYS A 168 -38.56 -6.41 1.56
CA LYS A 168 -39.81 -7.19 1.65
C LYS A 168 -39.78 -8.27 0.58
N ASP A 169 -40.10 -9.50 0.98
CA ASP A 169 -40.32 -10.60 0.06
C ASP A 169 -41.69 -10.49 -0.63
N SER A 170 -41.96 -11.40 -1.57
CA SER A 170 -43.21 -11.44 -2.33
C SER A 170 -44.45 -11.71 -1.46
N SER A 171 -44.27 -12.23 -0.24
CA SER A 171 -45.34 -12.44 0.74
C SER A 171 -45.56 -11.24 1.69
N GLY A 172 -44.74 -10.19 1.57
CA GLY A 172 -44.80 -9.01 2.43
C GLY A 172 -44.04 -9.14 3.75
N SER A 173 -43.41 -10.28 4.01
CA SER A 173 -42.52 -10.52 5.14
C SER A 173 -41.15 -9.87 4.89
N ILE A 174 -40.47 -9.47 5.97
CA ILE A 174 -39.15 -8.85 5.85
C ILE A 174 -38.08 -9.94 5.84
N ALA A 175 -37.24 -9.93 4.80
CA ALA A 175 -36.10 -10.81 4.68
C ALA A 175 -34.79 -10.02 4.84
N LEU A 176 -33.88 -10.58 5.65
CA LEU A 176 -32.50 -10.15 5.73
C LEU A 176 -31.69 -10.94 4.69
N VAL A 177 -31.31 -10.28 3.59
CA VAL A 177 -30.54 -10.93 2.52
C VAL A 177 -29.05 -10.63 2.73
N PRO A 178 -28.20 -11.64 2.98
CA PRO A 178 -26.78 -11.43 3.15
C PRO A 178 -26.15 -10.91 1.85
N MET A 179 -25.12 -10.08 1.99
CA MET A 179 -24.42 -9.50 0.86
C MET A 179 -22.95 -9.26 1.12
N GLU A 180 -22.19 -9.23 0.03
CA GLU A 180 -20.79 -8.85 0.06
C GLU A 180 -20.61 -7.40 0.51
N LYS A 181 -19.52 -7.13 1.23
CA LYS A 181 -19.14 -5.79 1.71
C LYS A 181 -19.17 -4.76 0.57
N ARG A 182 -18.61 -5.11 -0.59
CA ARG A 182 -18.58 -4.23 -1.76
C ARG A 182 -19.98 -3.79 -2.20
N ALA A 183 -20.92 -4.73 -2.28
CA ALA A 183 -22.31 -4.44 -2.63
C ALA A 183 -23.02 -3.58 -1.57
N ALA A 184 -22.73 -3.83 -0.28
CA ALA A 184 -23.26 -3.03 0.82
C ALA A 184 -22.81 -1.56 0.74
N TYR A 185 -21.52 -1.30 0.49
CA TYR A 185 -20.98 0.06 0.37
C TYR A 185 -21.50 0.79 -0.88
N ASN A 186 -21.73 0.07 -1.99
CA ASN A 186 -22.39 0.64 -3.16
C ASN A 186 -23.81 1.11 -2.84
N ILE A 187 -24.58 0.33 -2.07
CA ILE A 187 -25.94 0.71 -1.67
C ILE A 187 -25.90 1.88 -0.70
N ILE A 188 -24.98 1.87 0.27
CA ILE A 188 -24.77 2.97 1.21
C ILE A 188 -24.59 4.30 0.48
N CYS A 189 -23.80 4.36 -0.59
CA CYS A 189 -23.64 5.58 -1.40
C CYS A 189 -24.96 6.06 -2.04
N THR A 190 -25.84 5.14 -2.43
CA THR A 190 -27.15 5.51 -3.02
C THR A 190 -28.12 6.06 -1.98
N VAL A 191 -28.08 5.57 -0.75
CA VAL A 191 -28.99 6.02 0.33
C VAL A 191 -28.45 7.23 1.08
N ALA A 192 -27.12 7.40 1.14
CA ALA A 192 -26.46 8.51 1.84
C ALA A 192 -26.95 9.89 1.35
N GLU A 193 -27.15 10.78 2.31
CA GLU A 193 -27.45 12.19 2.06
C GLU A 193 -26.16 12.95 1.70
N PRO A 194 -26.25 14.04 0.90
CA PRO A 194 -25.11 14.90 0.63
C PRO A 194 -24.48 15.45 1.91
N THR A 195 -23.15 15.47 1.98
CA THR A 195 -22.40 16.06 3.10
C THR A 195 -21.28 16.95 2.60
N ILE A 196 -20.75 17.78 3.49
CA ILE A 196 -19.59 18.62 3.26
C ILE A 196 -18.43 18.08 4.08
N SER A 197 -17.29 17.87 3.42
CA SER A 197 -16.02 17.53 4.05
C SER A 197 -15.03 18.66 3.80
N HIS A 198 -14.22 18.96 4.80
CA HIS A 198 -13.30 20.08 4.71
C HIS A 198 -11.90 19.62 4.32
N TRP A 199 -11.22 20.43 3.51
CA TRP A 199 -9.80 20.29 3.23
C TRP A 199 -9.03 21.51 3.74
N LYS A 200 -7.81 21.29 4.20
CA LYS A 200 -6.91 22.34 4.70
C LYS A 200 -5.74 22.51 3.73
N SER A 201 -5.25 23.73 3.61
CA SER A 201 -4.05 24.04 2.83
C SER A 201 -2.84 24.06 3.75
N ASP A 202 -1.65 23.79 3.22
CA ASP A 202 -0.42 24.24 3.87
C ASP A 202 -0.22 25.76 3.76
N ASP A 203 0.76 26.25 4.52
CA ASP A 203 1.23 27.63 4.52
C ASP A 203 1.76 28.09 3.15
N LEU A 204 2.32 27.16 2.37
CA LEU A 204 2.84 27.42 1.03
C LEU A 204 1.81 27.27 -0.09
N GLY A 205 0.60 26.78 0.19
CA GLY A 205 -0.45 26.53 -0.80
C GLY A 205 -0.12 25.42 -1.82
N LYS A 206 0.83 24.54 -1.49
CA LYS A 206 1.30 23.45 -2.38
C LYS A 206 0.57 22.14 -2.12
N HIS A 207 0.07 21.93 -0.91
CA HIS A 207 -0.52 20.67 -0.51
C HIS A 207 -1.93 20.86 0.05
N VAL A 208 -2.74 19.82 -0.15
CA VAL A 208 -4.10 19.72 0.34
C VAL A 208 -4.21 18.57 1.32
N PHE A 209 -4.78 18.85 2.49
CA PHE A 209 -4.93 17.92 3.61
C PHE A 209 -6.40 17.58 3.81
N ILE A 210 -6.73 16.30 3.84
CA ILE A 210 -8.07 15.81 4.17
C ILE A 210 -7.94 14.80 5.31
N GLU A 211 -8.48 15.13 6.48
CA GLU A 211 -8.47 14.23 7.63
C GLU A 211 -9.39 13.03 7.36
N LEU A 212 -8.96 11.82 7.71
CA LEU A 212 -9.73 10.59 7.44
C LEU A 212 -11.11 10.60 8.10
N LYS A 213 -11.27 11.31 9.23
CA LYS A 213 -12.56 11.47 9.90
C LYS A 213 -13.58 12.25 9.06
N GLU A 214 -13.11 13.17 8.21
CA GLU A 214 -13.95 13.97 7.32
C GLU A 214 -14.52 13.13 6.17
N LEU A 215 -13.92 11.97 5.86
CA LEU A 215 -14.39 11.12 4.76
C LEU A 215 -15.57 10.24 5.16
N TYR A 216 -15.85 10.05 6.46
CA TYR A 216 -16.90 9.14 6.95
C TYR A 216 -16.73 7.71 6.39
N ASN A 217 -17.82 6.95 6.22
CA ASN A 217 -17.79 5.65 5.54
C ASN A 217 -17.87 5.84 4.02
N ILE A 218 -16.77 5.59 3.32
CA ILE A 218 -16.69 5.59 1.85
C ILE A 218 -16.41 4.18 1.31
N PRO A 219 -16.77 3.89 0.05
CA PRO A 219 -16.41 2.64 -0.61
C PRO A 219 -14.91 2.45 -0.76
N GLU A 220 -14.48 1.19 -0.77
CA GLU A 220 -13.06 0.84 -0.91
C GLU A 220 -12.45 1.29 -2.23
N GLU A 221 -13.22 1.35 -3.32
CA GLU A 221 -12.74 1.85 -4.60
C GLU A 221 -12.40 3.33 -4.55
N ILE A 222 -13.24 4.13 -3.88
CA ILE A 222 -13.00 5.57 -3.69
C ILE A 222 -11.80 5.75 -2.77
N PHE A 223 -11.76 5.03 -1.64
CA PHE A 223 -10.64 5.11 -0.70
C PHE A 223 -9.30 4.67 -1.34
N SER A 224 -9.31 3.57 -2.11
CA SER A 224 -8.14 3.09 -2.84
C SER A 224 -7.67 4.13 -3.85
N PHE A 225 -8.59 4.73 -4.61
CA PHE A 225 -8.25 5.82 -5.52
C PHE A 225 -7.59 7.00 -4.81
N LEU A 226 -8.17 7.47 -3.70
CA LEU A 226 -7.60 8.57 -2.90
C LEU A 226 -6.22 8.22 -2.37
N ASN A 227 -6.00 7.00 -1.88
CA ASN A 227 -4.68 6.55 -1.43
C ASN A 227 -3.65 6.44 -2.56
N ARG A 228 -4.09 6.09 -3.79
CA ARG A 228 -3.21 5.98 -4.95
C ARG A 228 -2.82 7.34 -5.51
N LEU A 229 -3.72 8.32 -5.42
CA LEU A 229 -3.49 9.69 -5.83
C LEU A 229 -2.68 10.48 -4.79
N GLY A 230 -2.96 10.25 -3.52
CA GLY A 230 -2.31 10.93 -2.40
C GLY A 230 -0.81 10.66 -2.34
N THR A 231 -0.09 11.58 -1.69
CA THR A 231 1.33 11.40 -1.39
C THR A 231 1.48 10.36 -0.28
N LYS A 232 2.60 9.65 -0.27
CA LYS A 232 2.92 8.67 0.79
C LYS A 232 3.47 9.32 2.05
N ASP A 233 3.46 10.65 2.10
CA ASP A 233 3.92 11.45 3.22
C ASP A 233 3.04 11.20 4.45
N LYS A 234 3.61 10.53 5.46
CA LYS A 234 2.91 10.17 6.71
C LYS A 234 3.14 11.17 7.83
N ARG A 235 3.74 12.34 7.57
CA ARG A 235 4.07 13.34 8.59
C ARG A 235 2.86 13.80 9.40
N VAL A 236 1.65 13.68 8.85
CA VAL A 236 0.39 13.96 9.56
C VAL A 236 -0.44 12.67 9.66
N PRO A 237 -0.35 11.92 10.77
CA PRO A 237 -1.13 10.70 10.97
C PRO A 237 -2.63 10.94 10.79
N GLY A 238 -3.31 9.98 10.14
CA GLY A 238 -4.76 10.06 9.96
C GLY A 238 -5.23 11.10 8.94
N THR A 239 -4.33 11.59 8.08
CA THR A 239 -4.63 12.59 7.04
C THR A 239 -4.16 12.09 5.68
N LEU A 240 -4.96 12.31 4.64
CA LEU A 240 -4.55 12.14 3.26
C LEU A 240 -4.01 13.46 2.74
N ILE A 241 -2.84 13.40 2.10
CA ILE A 241 -2.13 14.56 1.59
C ILE A 241 -2.10 14.46 0.07
N PHE A 242 -2.43 15.55 -0.62
CA PHE A 242 -2.46 15.64 -2.08
C PHE A 242 -1.66 16.85 -2.54
N GLU A 243 -1.14 16.82 -3.78
CA GLU A 243 -0.66 18.06 -4.40
C GLU A 243 -1.86 18.95 -4.76
N ASN A 244 -1.68 20.26 -4.68
CA ASN A 244 -2.77 21.21 -4.95
C ASN A 244 -3.40 21.02 -6.34
N ASP A 245 -2.61 20.64 -7.34
CA ASP A 245 -3.09 20.39 -8.71
C ASP A 245 -4.03 19.18 -8.82
N ASP A 246 -4.04 18.28 -7.82
CA ASP A 246 -4.91 17.09 -7.81
C ASP A 246 -6.29 17.35 -7.20
N ILE A 247 -6.52 18.52 -6.61
CA ILE A 247 -7.71 18.80 -5.79
C ILE A 247 -9.01 18.62 -6.58
N ASP A 248 -9.01 18.99 -7.85
CA ASP A 248 -10.18 18.86 -8.71
C ASP A 248 -10.52 17.38 -8.98
N LEU A 249 -9.50 16.53 -9.08
CA LEU A 249 -9.67 15.09 -9.27
C LEU A 249 -10.20 14.43 -7.98
N VAL A 250 -9.67 14.84 -6.82
CA VAL A 250 -10.19 14.44 -5.50
C VAL A 250 -11.66 14.84 -5.34
N ARG A 251 -11.99 16.12 -5.64
CA ARG A 251 -13.35 16.64 -5.58
C ARG A 251 -14.29 15.84 -6.48
N THR A 252 -13.84 15.52 -7.70
CA THR A 252 -14.62 14.73 -8.65
C THR A 252 -14.94 13.34 -8.10
N ALA A 253 -13.95 12.61 -7.58
CA ALA A 253 -14.16 11.28 -7.02
C ALA A 253 -15.10 11.29 -5.80
N LEU A 254 -14.94 12.24 -4.88
CA LEU A 254 -15.80 12.38 -3.70
C LEU A 254 -17.23 12.81 -4.04
N SER A 255 -17.40 13.66 -5.06
CA SER A 255 -18.74 14.08 -5.51
C SER A 255 -19.58 12.92 -6.05
N CYS A 256 -18.95 11.86 -6.58
CA CYS A 256 -19.62 10.64 -7.04
C CYS A 256 -20.41 9.97 -5.91
N ILE A 257 -19.96 10.14 -4.67
CA ILE A 257 -20.59 9.62 -3.46
C ILE A 257 -21.20 10.75 -2.61
N LYS A 258 -21.53 11.90 -3.24
CA LYS A 258 -22.20 13.07 -2.65
C LYS A 258 -21.44 13.70 -1.47
N ILE A 259 -20.11 13.63 -1.48
CA ILE A 259 -19.26 14.38 -0.56
C ILE A 259 -18.74 15.61 -1.30
N ASN A 260 -19.18 16.78 -0.89
CA ASN A 260 -18.70 18.05 -1.41
C ASN A 260 -17.48 18.49 -0.60
N LEU A 261 -16.42 18.88 -1.29
CA LEU A 261 -15.16 19.25 -0.64
C LEU A 261 -15.02 20.78 -0.61
N GLU A 262 -14.96 21.35 0.60
CA GLU A 262 -14.85 22.80 0.83
C GLU A 262 -13.55 23.16 1.54
N LYS A 263 -13.00 24.33 1.21
CA LYS A 263 -11.75 24.81 1.81
C LYS A 263 -12.02 25.31 3.23
N SER A 264 -11.31 24.75 4.20
CA SER A 264 -11.29 25.26 5.57
C SER A 264 -10.49 26.55 5.66
N SER A 265 -10.86 27.41 6.62
CA SER A 265 -10.06 28.57 7.02
C SER A 265 -8.78 28.18 7.79
N GLU A 266 -8.70 26.94 8.27
CA GLU A 266 -7.52 26.43 8.97
C GLU A 266 -6.41 26.05 7.99
N THR A 267 -5.19 26.46 8.31
CA THR A 267 -3.98 26.02 7.60
C THR A 267 -3.25 24.96 8.42
N VAL A 268 -2.77 23.92 7.75
CA VAL A 268 -1.88 22.94 8.38
C VAL A 268 -0.46 23.46 8.26
N ILE A 269 0.18 23.70 9.40
CA ILE A 269 1.61 23.97 9.39
C ILE A 269 2.30 22.64 9.14
N ILE A 270 2.72 22.41 7.90
CA ILE A 270 3.71 21.37 7.64
C ILE A 270 4.99 21.87 8.30
N PRO A 271 5.67 21.07 9.14
CA PRO A 271 7.04 21.39 9.54
C PRO A 271 7.82 21.69 8.26
N SER A 272 8.22 22.95 8.12
CA SER A 272 8.75 23.51 6.88
C SER A 272 9.76 22.56 6.26
N ASN A 273 9.65 22.36 4.95
CA ASN A 273 10.61 21.64 4.11
C ASN A 273 11.99 22.35 4.03
N ASP A 274 12.29 23.23 4.99
CA ASP A 274 13.57 23.89 5.16
C ASP A 274 14.56 22.85 5.65
N LYS A 275 15.27 22.26 4.69
CA LYS A 275 16.53 21.53 4.82
C LYS A 275 16.52 20.50 5.97
N TYR A 276 16.64 19.23 5.58
CA TYR A 276 16.74 18.07 6.48
C TYR A 276 15.36 17.56 6.88
N GLY A 277 14.92 16.46 6.24
CA GLY A 277 13.89 15.61 6.84
C GLY A 277 14.28 15.34 8.29
N THR A 278 13.29 15.32 9.20
CA THR A 278 13.55 15.19 10.65
C THR A 278 14.55 14.08 10.86
N VAL A 279 15.75 14.45 11.31
CA VAL A 279 16.83 13.49 11.50
C VAL A 279 16.39 12.55 12.60
N ILE A 280 16.25 11.28 12.26
CA ILE A 280 15.91 10.24 13.21
C ILE A 280 17.21 9.87 13.92
N LEU A 281 17.24 10.10 15.24
CA LEU A 281 18.33 9.65 16.08
C LEU A 281 18.51 8.14 15.89
N ILE A 282 19.77 7.67 15.85
CA ILE A 282 20.08 6.26 15.59
C ILE A 282 19.36 5.33 16.56
N GLU A 283 19.22 5.74 17.81
CA GLU A 283 18.53 5.00 18.88
C GLU A 283 17.04 4.72 18.58
N LYS A 284 16.40 5.51 17.71
CA LYS A 284 14.99 5.38 17.34
C LYS A 284 14.76 4.48 16.13
N ILE A 285 15.82 4.03 15.46
CA ILE A 285 15.75 3.14 14.30
C ILE A 285 15.67 1.68 14.79
N THR A 286 14.90 0.84 14.10
CA THR A 286 14.85 -0.62 14.35
C THR A 286 16.27 -1.18 14.34
N LYS A 287 16.76 -1.62 15.52
CA LYS A 287 18.16 -2.02 15.71
C LYS A 287 18.56 -3.15 14.76
N GLU A 288 17.67 -4.10 14.55
CA GLU A 288 17.88 -5.26 13.67
C GLU A 288 18.08 -4.85 12.22
N ARG A 289 17.35 -3.84 11.73
CA ARG A 289 17.47 -3.36 10.34
C ARG A 289 18.71 -2.52 10.13
N LEU A 290 19.00 -1.65 11.09
CA LEU A 290 20.22 -0.89 11.05
C LEU A 290 21.43 -1.84 11.06
N GLN A 291 21.40 -2.88 11.90
CA GLN A 291 22.48 -3.85 11.99
C GLN A 291 22.78 -4.53 10.65
N VAL A 292 21.75 -4.89 9.87
CA VAL A 292 21.93 -5.44 8.50
C VAL A 292 22.76 -4.50 7.62
N LEU A 293 22.55 -3.19 7.74
CA LEU A 293 23.30 -2.19 6.94
C LEU A 293 24.77 -2.21 7.36
N LEU A 294 25.01 -2.23 8.68
CA LEU A 294 26.35 -2.20 9.24
C LEU A 294 27.13 -3.47 8.89
N ASP A 295 26.50 -4.64 9.02
CA ASP A 295 27.11 -5.94 8.75
C ASP A 295 27.54 -6.04 7.29
N ILE A 296 26.65 -5.67 6.35
CA ILE A 296 26.98 -5.71 4.91
C ILE A 296 28.07 -4.70 4.56
N VAL A 297 28.04 -3.50 5.14
CA VAL A 297 29.08 -2.48 4.92
C VAL A 297 30.44 -2.96 5.44
N GLN A 298 30.47 -3.62 6.61
CA GLN A 298 31.69 -4.21 7.16
C GLN A 298 32.19 -5.38 6.29
N GLU A 299 31.31 -6.26 5.80
CA GLU A 299 31.67 -7.32 4.86
C GLU A 299 32.27 -6.77 3.55
N MET A 300 31.78 -5.61 3.08
CA MET A 300 32.38 -4.91 1.94
C MET A 300 33.73 -4.24 2.25
N GLY A 301 34.20 -4.29 3.49
CA GLY A 301 35.47 -3.70 3.96
C GLY A 301 35.36 -2.22 4.35
N GLY A 302 34.17 -1.73 4.66
CA GLY A 302 33.95 -0.38 5.19
C GLY A 302 34.23 -0.30 6.69
N THR A 303 34.76 0.83 7.15
CA THR A 303 34.88 1.15 8.58
C THR A 303 33.73 2.06 9.00
N ILE A 304 33.12 1.77 10.15
CA ILE A 304 31.90 2.44 10.60
C ILE A 304 32.16 3.15 11.92
N GLU A 305 31.77 4.43 12.00
CA GLU A 305 31.72 5.20 13.23
C GLU A 305 30.30 5.72 13.44
N SER A 306 29.63 5.26 14.51
CA SER A 306 28.28 5.70 14.85
C SER A 306 28.32 6.90 15.79
N LYS A 307 27.56 7.96 15.46
CA LYS A 307 27.27 9.12 16.31
C LYS A 307 25.79 9.13 16.66
N GLU A 308 25.35 10.08 17.48
CA GLU A 308 23.97 10.14 17.99
C GLU A 308 22.92 10.30 16.87
N ASP A 309 23.21 11.15 15.87
CA ASP A 309 22.32 11.55 14.78
C ASP A 309 22.75 11.04 13.39
N HIS A 310 23.91 10.39 13.28
CA HIS A 310 24.46 9.95 11.99
C HIS A 310 25.51 8.84 12.09
N ILE A 311 25.75 8.16 10.97
CA ILE A 311 26.81 7.16 10.83
C ILE A 311 27.83 7.66 9.82
N VAL A 312 29.12 7.59 10.13
CA VAL A 312 30.18 7.82 9.17
C VAL A 312 30.70 6.48 8.68
N ILE A 313 30.65 6.26 7.37
CA ILE A 313 31.24 5.08 6.73
C ILE A 313 32.47 5.52 5.95
N SER A 314 33.61 4.89 6.20
CA SER A 314 34.86 5.12 5.52
C SER A 314 35.27 3.91 4.68
N GLY A 315 35.93 4.16 3.55
CA GLY A 315 36.49 3.14 2.67
C GLY A 315 37.69 3.66 1.90
N LYS A 316 38.13 2.92 0.87
CA LYS A 316 39.35 3.21 0.12
C LYS A 316 39.34 4.58 -0.57
N ARG A 317 38.15 5.11 -0.92
CA ARG A 317 37.98 6.36 -1.69
C ARG A 317 37.48 7.54 -0.85
N GLY A 318 37.47 7.43 0.49
CA GLY A 318 37.09 8.51 1.39
C GLY A 318 36.04 8.08 2.42
N SER A 319 35.21 9.01 2.85
CA SER A 319 34.15 8.77 3.81
C SER A 319 32.82 9.42 3.40
N VAL A 320 31.73 8.86 3.90
CA VAL A 320 30.35 9.31 3.67
C VAL A 320 29.62 9.39 5.00
N LYS A 321 28.89 10.48 5.20
CA LYS A 321 27.98 10.66 6.33
C LYS A 321 26.58 10.15 5.96
N LEU A 322 26.09 9.11 6.62
CA LEU A 322 24.71 8.65 6.56
C LEU A 322 23.87 9.35 7.63
N THR A 323 22.82 10.06 7.22
CA THR A 323 21.80 10.60 8.14
C THR A 323 20.47 9.96 7.84
N PHE A 324 19.76 9.49 8.86
CA PHE A 324 18.48 8.83 8.69
C PHE A 324 17.34 9.83 8.81
N VAL A 325 16.37 9.75 7.92
CA VAL A 325 15.26 10.71 7.82
C VAL A 325 13.93 10.01 7.68
N ASP A 326 12.88 10.64 8.21
CA ASP A 326 11.48 10.26 7.96
C ASP A 326 10.98 10.87 6.64
N ASP A 327 11.65 10.50 5.54
CA ASP A 327 11.34 10.92 4.16
C ASP A 327 11.08 9.68 3.31
N ASP A 328 10.39 9.81 2.17
CA ASP A 328 10.16 8.75 1.20
C ASP A 328 11.37 8.51 0.27
N LYS A 329 12.30 9.48 0.15
CA LYS A 329 13.44 9.36 -0.76
C LYS A 329 14.77 9.41 -0.01
N SER A 330 15.64 8.46 -0.35
CA SER A 330 17.06 8.56 0.00
C SER A 330 17.75 9.47 -1.02
N VAL A 331 18.46 10.49 -0.55
CA VAL A 331 19.09 11.51 -1.40
C VAL A 331 20.56 11.61 -1.08
N GLN A 332 21.39 11.64 -2.11
CA GLN A 332 22.82 11.88 -1.98
C GLN A 332 23.13 13.35 -2.28
N ASP A 333 23.85 14.01 -1.38
CA ASP A 333 24.28 15.41 -1.53
C ASP A 333 25.71 15.57 -0.97
N GLY A 334 26.65 15.97 -1.83
CA GLY A 334 28.07 16.03 -1.43
C GLY A 334 28.48 14.72 -0.76
N ASN A 335 29.34 14.71 0.26
CA ASN A 335 29.72 13.49 1.02
C ASN A 335 28.66 13.01 2.03
N ALA A 336 27.42 13.46 1.93
CA ALA A 336 26.31 13.00 2.76
C ALA A 336 25.33 12.14 1.93
N ILE A 337 24.80 11.10 2.55
CA ILE A 337 23.65 10.34 2.05
C ILE A 337 22.57 10.42 3.11
N LYS A 338 21.42 10.94 2.71
CA LYS A 338 20.19 10.89 3.49
C LYS A 338 19.52 9.57 3.19
N VAL A 339 19.30 8.77 4.23
CA VAL A 339 18.70 7.45 4.13
C VAL A 339 17.29 7.53 4.70
N SER A 340 16.29 7.29 3.86
CA SER A 340 14.93 7.09 4.31
C SER A 340 14.89 5.88 5.26
N VAL A 341 14.32 6.02 6.45
CA VAL A 341 14.16 4.86 7.36
C VAL A 341 13.27 3.79 6.73
N SER A 342 12.27 4.19 5.94
CA SER A 342 11.43 3.24 5.20
C SER A 342 12.19 2.44 4.13
N ALA A 343 13.35 2.93 3.67
CA ALA A 343 14.22 2.18 2.76
C ALA A 343 15.01 1.08 3.47
N LEU A 344 15.11 1.12 4.81
CA LEU A 344 15.71 0.04 5.60
C LEU A 344 14.79 -1.17 5.73
N GLU A 345 13.48 -1.00 5.49
CA GLU A 345 12.47 -2.05 5.61
C GLU A 345 12.16 -2.76 4.29
N ASP A 346 12.71 -2.29 3.17
CA ASP A 346 12.48 -2.88 1.84
C ASP A 346 13.82 -3.33 1.21
N PRO A 347 14.01 -4.63 0.90
CA PRO A 347 15.28 -5.15 0.38
C PRO A 347 15.77 -4.48 -0.91
N SER A 348 14.85 -4.05 -1.79
CA SER A 348 15.21 -3.43 -3.05
C SER A 348 15.76 -2.02 -2.84
N ARG A 349 15.11 -1.22 -2.00
CA ARG A 349 15.57 0.11 -1.59
C ARG A 349 16.83 0.03 -0.73
N PHE A 350 16.96 -1.03 0.06
CA PHE A 350 18.17 -1.33 0.81
C PHE A 350 19.38 -1.52 -0.11
N SER A 351 19.18 -2.28 -1.21
CA SER A 351 20.22 -2.49 -2.23
C SER A 351 20.63 -1.20 -2.92
N GLU A 352 19.70 -0.26 -3.14
CA GLU A 352 20.02 1.06 -3.71
C GLU A 352 20.95 1.85 -2.77
N ILE A 353 20.66 1.86 -1.46
CA ILE A 353 21.50 2.52 -0.45
C ILE A 353 22.90 1.93 -0.43
N LEU A 354 23.00 0.59 -0.34
CA LEU A 354 24.27 -0.11 -0.33
C LEU A 354 25.06 0.13 -1.62
N SER A 355 24.39 0.19 -2.78
CA SER A 355 25.02 0.49 -4.07
C SER A 355 25.61 1.92 -4.09
N MET A 356 24.89 2.91 -3.57
CA MET A 356 25.40 4.29 -3.43
C MET A 356 26.65 4.33 -2.54
N VAL A 357 26.61 3.68 -1.38
CA VAL A 357 27.74 3.61 -0.44
C VAL A 357 28.94 2.91 -1.09
N LYS A 358 28.72 1.73 -1.69
CA LYS A 358 29.72 0.89 -2.35
C LYS A 358 30.45 1.64 -3.46
N LYS A 359 29.71 2.21 -4.41
CA LYS A 359 30.26 2.93 -5.57
C LYS A 359 31.16 4.08 -5.14
N ARG A 360 30.73 4.80 -4.10
CA ARG A 360 31.39 6.00 -3.63
C ARG A 360 32.67 5.73 -2.84
N LEU A 361 32.58 4.79 -1.90
CA LEU A 361 33.69 4.48 -1.01
C LEU A 361 34.71 3.52 -1.63
N GLY A 362 34.42 2.97 -2.82
CA GLY A 362 35.29 2.00 -3.49
C GLY A 362 35.43 0.72 -2.66
N LEU A 363 34.33 0.28 -2.06
CA LEU A 363 34.29 -0.94 -1.26
C LEU A 363 34.38 -2.19 -2.16
N LEU A 364 34.60 -3.35 -1.54
CA LEU A 364 34.72 -4.62 -2.25
C LEU A 364 33.48 -4.91 -3.11
N ASP A 365 33.72 -5.41 -4.32
CA ASP A 365 32.65 -5.75 -5.25
C ASP A 365 32.00 -7.08 -4.85
N MET A 366 30.94 -7.00 -4.05
CA MET A 366 30.12 -8.16 -3.68
C MET A 366 28.70 -8.10 -4.29
N PRO A 367 28.07 -9.24 -4.61
CA PRO A 367 26.69 -9.28 -5.07
C PRO A 367 25.72 -8.88 -3.94
N LEU A 368 25.21 -7.64 -3.98
CA LEU A 368 24.38 -7.07 -2.92
C LEU A 368 23.13 -7.88 -2.62
N GLU A 369 22.48 -8.44 -3.64
CA GLU A 369 21.29 -9.30 -3.48
C GLU A 369 21.59 -10.50 -2.56
N SER A 370 22.73 -11.17 -2.78
CA SER A 370 23.14 -12.30 -1.94
C SER A 370 23.45 -11.89 -0.50
N ALA A 371 24.14 -10.75 -0.32
CA ALA A 371 24.49 -10.22 1.00
C ALA A 371 23.24 -9.83 1.79
N ILE A 372 22.31 -9.12 1.14
CA ILE A 372 21.04 -8.73 1.74
C ILE A 372 20.25 -9.97 2.15
N SER A 373 20.03 -10.95 1.26
CA SER A 373 19.29 -12.17 1.62
C SER A 373 19.93 -12.94 2.79
N LYS A 374 21.26 -12.99 2.84
CA LYS A 374 22.02 -13.62 3.94
C LYS A 374 21.82 -12.88 5.26
N HIS A 375 21.89 -11.55 5.26
CA HIS A 375 21.77 -10.75 6.48
C HIS A 375 20.33 -10.43 6.91
N TRP A 376 19.35 -10.50 5.99
CA TRP A 376 17.98 -10.04 6.26
C TRP A 376 17.30 -10.77 7.42
N THR A 377 16.99 -10.03 8.49
CA THR A 377 16.29 -10.54 9.68
C THR A 377 14.79 -10.69 9.42
N ILE A 378 14.18 -11.75 9.96
CA ILE A 378 12.73 -11.99 9.84
C ILE A 378 12.00 -11.28 10.98
N LEU A 379 11.38 -10.14 10.71
CA LEU A 379 10.55 -9.38 11.67
C LEU A 379 9.05 -9.52 11.36
N THR A 380 8.71 -9.65 10.08
CA THR A 380 7.35 -9.73 9.54
C THR A 380 7.16 -10.97 8.66
N ASP A 381 5.91 -11.28 8.31
CA ASP A 381 5.59 -12.34 7.34
C ASP A 381 6.15 -12.04 5.94
N ALA A 382 6.24 -10.76 5.56
CA ALA A 382 6.86 -10.34 4.30
C ALA A 382 8.36 -10.68 4.27
N ASP A 383 9.07 -10.48 5.40
CA ASP A 383 10.48 -10.88 5.51
C ASP A 383 10.66 -12.38 5.39
N LEU A 384 9.76 -13.14 6.03
CA LEU A 384 9.79 -14.60 5.95
C LEU A 384 9.61 -15.06 4.50
N GLN A 385 8.66 -14.48 3.78
CA GLN A 385 8.47 -14.76 2.36
C GLN A 385 9.70 -14.38 1.53
N TYR A 386 10.28 -13.20 1.76
CA TYR A 386 11.49 -12.75 1.06
C TYR A 386 12.67 -13.70 1.29
N VAL A 387 12.95 -14.08 2.54
CA VAL A 387 14.05 -14.99 2.91
C VAL A 387 13.85 -16.37 2.28
N VAL A 388 12.65 -16.93 2.40
CA VAL A 388 12.33 -18.26 1.82
C VAL A 388 12.44 -18.22 0.29
N GLN A 389 11.87 -17.20 -0.34
CA GLN A 389 11.90 -17.06 -1.79
C GLN A 389 13.34 -16.87 -2.31
N SER A 390 14.17 -16.10 -1.61
CA SER A 390 15.59 -15.91 -1.92
C SER A 390 16.37 -17.22 -1.81
N ALA A 391 16.14 -17.99 -0.74
CA ALA A 391 16.81 -19.29 -0.58
C ALA A 391 16.44 -20.27 -1.71
N ILE A 392 15.14 -20.32 -2.08
CA ILE A 392 14.66 -21.15 -3.19
C ILE A 392 15.30 -20.74 -4.51
N SER A 393 15.39 -19.43 -4.82
CA SER A 393 15.96 -18.97 -6.09
C SER A 393 17.44 -19.31 -6.21
N TRP A 394 18.19 -19.22 -5.11
CA TRP A 394 19.62 -19.56 -5.07
C TRP A 394 19.88 -21.07 -5.02
N TYR A 395 18.90 -21.91 -4.68
CA TYR A 395 19.17 -23.34 -4.46
C TYR A 395 19.75 -24.07 -5.68
N SER A 396 19.31 -23.71 -6.89
CA SER A 396 19.77 -24.35 -8.12
C SER A 396 21.19 -23.92 -8.53
N SER A 397 21.55 -22.65 -8.30
CA SER A 397 22.81 -22.05 -8.74
C SER A 397 23.90 -22.07 -7.66
N ASN A 398 23.52 -21.90 -6.40
CA ASN A 398 24.40 -21.93 -5.24
C ASN A 398 23.69 -22.53 -4.01
N PRO A 399 23.66 -23.87 -3.90
CA PRO A 399 22.97 -24.53 -2.80
C PRO A 399 23.56 -24.23 -1.41
N VAL A 400 24.84 -23.86 -1.33
CA VAL A 400 25.49 -23.49 -0.06
C VAL A 400 24.98 -22.14 0.41
N LEU A 401 24.91 -21.15 -0.50
CA LEU A 401 24.31 -19.86 -0.19
C LEU A 401 22.83 -20.00 0.20
N ALA A 402 22.07 -20.84 -0.51
CA ALA A 402 20.66 -21.11 -0.17
C ALA A 402 20.48 -21.64 1.26
N VAL A 403 21.40 -22.50 1.73
CA VAL A 403 21.44 -22.96 3.12
C VAL A 403 21.79 -21.80 4.06
N ASN A 404 22.85 -21.05 3.77
CA ASN A 404 23.32 -19.94 4.61
C ASN A 404 22.26 -18.85 4.80
N ILE A 405 21.48 -18.55 3.76
CA ILE A 405 20.36 -17.58 3.81
C ILE A 405 19.36 -17.93 4.93
N ILE A 406 19.13 -19.23 5.18
CA ILE A 406 18.18 -19.72 6.19
C ILE A 406 18.86 -20.05 7.52
N SER A 407 20.10 -20.55 7.50
CA SER A 407 20.78 -21.01 8.72
C SER A 407 21.33 -19.86 9.57
N GLU A 408 21.65 -18.72 8.97
CA GLU A 408 22.24 -17.57 9.67
C GLU A 408 21.18 -16.65 10.31
N ASN A 409 21.63 -15.79 11.23
CA ASN A 409 20.81 -14.75 11.89
C ASN A 409 19.52 -15.29 12.54
N ASN A 410 19.59 -16.48 13.14
CA ASN A 410 18.50 -17.13 13.88
C ASN A 410 17.20 -17.36 13.06
N LYS A 411 17.28 -17.40 11.73
CA LYS A 411 16.12 -17.56 10.84
C LYS A 411 15.58 -18.99 10.80
N SER A 412 16.45 -19.98 11.00
CA SER A 412 16.15 -21.41 10.85
C SER A 412 14.92 -21.87 11.63
N GLY A 413 14.75 -21.42 12.88
CA GLY A 413 13.59 -21.78 13.71
C GLY A 413 12.26 -21.32 13.09
N LYS A 414 12.17 -20.04 12.72
CA LYS A 414 10.96 -19.45 12.11
C LYS A 414 10.61 -20.12 10.78
N VAL A 415 11.62 -20.40 9.95
CA VAL A 415 11.41 -21.07 8.65
C VAL A 415 10.96 -22.53 8.82
N LYS A 416 11.54 -23.26 9.77
CA LYS A 416 11.14 -24.65 10.09
C LYS A 416 9.70 -24.71 10.61
N GLU A 417 9.33 -23.83 11.53
CA GLU A 417 7.97 -23.75 12.07
C GLU A 417 6.95 -23.44 10.97
N TRP A 418 7.25 -22.45 10.12
CA TRP A 418 6.40 -22.09 8.99
C TRP A 418 6.22 -23.24 7.99
N HIS A 419 7.30 -23.93 7.65
CA HIS A 419 7.25 -25.10 6.77
C HIS A 419 6.46 -26.27 7.39
N ALA A 420 6.54 -26.48 8.71
CA ALA A 420 5.73 -27.47 9.41
C ALA A 420 4.23 -27.13 9.34
N LYS A 421 3.85 -25.88 9.58
CA LYS A 421 2.44 -25.42 9.47
C LYS A 421 1.87 -25.61 8.06
N ILE A 422 2.69 -25.48 7.01
CA ILE A 422 2.26 -25.76 5.63
C ILE A 422 2.04 -27.27 5.43
N LYS A 423 2.96 -28.12 5.91
CA LYS A 423 2.80 -29.58 5.84
C LYS A 423 1.56 -30.07 6.57
N GLU A 424 1.22 -29.44 7.69
CA GLU A 424 0.01 -29.72 8.47
C GLU A 424 -1.27 -29.15 7.84
N GLY A 425 -1.18 -28.45 6.71
CA GLY A 425 -2.33 -27.84 6.02
C GLY A 425 -2.92 -26.62 6.73
N LYS A 426 -2.27 -26.10 7.78
CA LYS A 426 -2.72 -24.92 8.55
C LYS A 426 -2.51 -23.61 7.80
N ILE A 427 -1.55 -23.58 6.86
CA ILE A 427 -1.21 -22.41 6.06
C ILE A 427 -1.08 -22.84 4.59
N ARG A 428 -1.68 -22.07 3.68
CA ARG A 428 -1.45 -22.22 2.23
C ARG A 428 -0.29 -21.33 1.79
N SER A 429 0.60 -21.86 0.96
CA SER A 429 1.73 -21.11 0.41
C SER A 429 1.84 -21.34 -1.10
N SER A 430 2.17 -20.28 -1.83
CA SER A 430 2.46 -20.32 -3.27
C SER A 430 3.94 -20.54 -3.59
N LEU A 431 4.80 -20.68 -2.57
CA LEU A 431 6.23 -20.90 -2.72
C LEU A 431 6.54 -22.38 -2.96
N ASP A 432 7.68 -22.69 -3.60
CA ASP A 432 8.14 -24.06 -3.85
C ASP A 432 8.58 -24.74 -2.54
N THR A 433 7.61 -25.32 -1.84
CA THR A 433 7.81 -26.00 -0.56
C THR A 433 8.62 -27.29 -0.68
N ILE A 434 8.68 -27.90 -1.88
CA ILE A 434 9.51 -29.08 -2.13
C ILE A 434 10.98 -28.68 -2.07
N THR A 435 11.36 -27.62 -2.79
CA THR A 435 12.73 -27.10 -2.76
C THR A 435 13.10 -26.59 -1.36
N LEU A 436 12.19 -25.89 -0.67
CA LEU A 436 12.41 -25.49 0.72
C LEU A 436 12.68 -26.70 1.64
N GLY A 437 11.91 -27.77 1.50
CA GLY A 437 12.11 -29.00 2.25
C GLY A 437 13.50 -29.63 2.02
N LYS A 438 14.02 -29.56 0.79
CA LYS A 438 15.39 -30.01 0.48
C LYS A 438 16.47 -29.13 1.12
N ILE A 439 16.26 -27.81 1.17
CA ILE A 439 17.17 -26.88 1.86
C ILE A 439 17.17 -27.16 3.37
N ILE A 440 15.98 -27.35 3.97
CA ILE A 440 15.84 -27.66 5.40
C ILE A 440 16.53 -28.96 5.77
N LYS A 441 16.36 -30.01 4.97
CA LYS A 441 17.01 -31.30 5.20
C LYS A 441 18.55 -31.21 5.13
N ARG A 442 19.10 -30.32 4.30
CA ARG A 442 20.55 -30.08 4.24
C ARG A 442 21.11 -29.32 5.45
N MET A 443 20.27 -28.69 6.26
CA MET A 443 20.67 -28.00 7.50
C MET A 443 20.72 -28.94 8.71
N GLU A 444 20.20 -30.15 8.61
CA GLU A 444 20.22 -31.11 9.70
C GLU A 444 21.59 -31.79 9.76
N PRO A 445 22.26 -31.84 10.92
CA PRO A 445 23.52 -32.57 11.04
C PRO A 445 23.27 -34.04 10.72
N THR A 446 24.09 -34.60 9.82
CA THR A 446 24.14 -36.03 9.52
C THR A 446 24.63 -36.85 10.70
#